data_AF-A0A7S1DRX3-F1
#
_entry.id   AF-A0A7S1DRX3-F1
#
_cell.length_a   1.000
_cell.length_b   1.000
_cell.length_c   1.000
_cell.angle_alpha   90.00
_cell.angle_beta   90.00
_cell.angle_gamma   90.00
#
_symmetry.space_group_name_H-M   'P 1'
#
loop_
_entity.id
_entity.type
_entity.pdbx_description
1 polymer ?
#
loop_
_entity_poly.entity_id
_entity_poly.type
_entity_poly.pdbx_seq_one_letter_code
_entity_poly.pdbx_strand_id
1 'polypeptide(L)'
;MSPAELADDTECKEIAEETKDKCEEDFGKVVHIIIARPGREGLAEEHGGVCFVRFQDEEGAKKAATGLWHLKFDDRVVETDFLGVENFEALAALYPEQTQPAQA
;
A
#
# COMPACT_ATOMS: atom_id res chain seq x y z
N MET A 1 -6.82 2.26 11.28
CA MET A 1 -5.33 2.38 11.26
C MET A 1 -4.87 3.54 12.15
N SER A 2 -4.26 3.20 13.28
CA SER A 2 -3.57 4.17 14.13
C SER A 2 -2.11 4.31 13.68
N PRO A 3 -1.49 5.50 13.80
CA PRO A 3 -0.09 5.69 13.44
C PRO A 3 0.87 4.80 14.24
N ALA A 4 0.46 4.34 15.42
CA ALA A 4 1.22 3.40 16.25
C ALA A 4 1.30 1.98 15.64
N GLU A 5 0.23 1.50 15.02
CA GLU A 5 0.18 0.15 14.43
C GLU A 5 0.96 0.06 13.11
N LEU A 6 1.10 1.20 12.42
CA LEU A 6 1.98 1.30 11.25
C LEU A 6 3.44 1.53 11.64
N ALA A 7 3.73 1.91 12.89
CA ALA A 7 5.09 2.07 13.38
C ALA A 7 5.71 0.72 13.80
N ASP A 8 4.89 -0.25 14.20
CA ASP A 8 5.36 -1.61 14.49
C ASP A 8 5.59 -2.41 13.20
N ASP A 9 6.75 -3.06 13.12
CA ASP A 9 7.16 -3.81 11.94
C ASP A 9 6.29 -5.05 11.69
N THR A 10 5.83 -5.69 12.76
CA THR A 10 5.04 -6.91 12.70
C THR A 10 3.64 -6.60 12.21
N GLU A 11 2.98 -5.63 12.85
CA GLU A 11 1.63 -5.20 12.46
C GLU A 11 1.62 -4.61 11.05
N CYS A 12 2.61 -3.79 10.69
CA CYS A 12 2.76 -3.29 9.32
C CYS A 12 2.82 -4.42 8.29
N LYS A 13 3.55 -5.50 8.58
CA LYS A 13 3.66 -6.63 7.67
C LYS A 13 2.33 -7.40 7.57
N GLU A 14 1.67 -7.66 8.69
CA GLU A 14 0.37 -8.33 8.69
C GLU A 14 -0.67 -7.52 7.91
N ILE A 15 -0.72 -6.20 8.10
CA ILE A 15 -1.66 -5.34 7.38
C ILE A 15 -1.33 -5.30 5.88
N ALA A 16 -0.05 -5.33 5.49
CA ALA A 16 0.36 -5.42 4.10
C ALA A 16 -0.07 -6.75 3.47
N GLU A 17 0.12 -7.87 4.16
CA GLU A 17 -0.29 -9.19 3.68
C GLU A 17 -1.82 -9.29 3.56
N GLU A 18 -2.58 -8.83 4.55
CA GLU A 18 -4.05 -8.80 4.52
C GLU A 18 -4.57 -7.89 3.38
N THR A 19 -3.99 -6.69 3.22
CA THR A 19 -4.40 -5.76 2.15
C THR A 19 -4.10 -6.35 0.77
N LYS A 20 -2.95 -7.03 0.63
CA LYS A 20 -2.56 -7.72 -0.60
C LYS A 20 -3.55 -8.83 -0.94
N ASP A 21 -3.82 -9.74 -0.02
CA ASP A 21 -4.74 -10.87 -0.23
C ASP A 21 -6.14 -10.39 -0.61
N LYS A 22 -6.66 -9.41 0.13
CA LYS A 22 -7.92 -8.72 -0.16
C LYS A 22 -7.96 -8.14 -1.58
N CYS A 23 -6.88 -7.47 -1.99
CA CYS A 23 -6.81 -6.87 -3.32
C CYS A 23 -6.68 -7.92 -4.43
N GLU A 24 -5.97 -9.02 -4.17
CA GLU A 24 -5.82 -10.12 -5.12
C GLU A 24 -7.12 -10.90 -5.33
N GLU A 25 -7.92 -11.07 -4.27
CA GLU A 25 -9.23 -11.74 -4.33
C GLU A 25 -10.26 -10.93 -5.12
N ASP A 26 -10.39 -9.63 -4.85
CA ASP A 26 -11.45 -8.79 -5.42
C ASP A 26 -11.08 -8.11 -6.76
N PHE A 27 -9.80 -7.76 -6.98
CA PHE A 27 -9.41 -6.85 -8.07
C PHE A 27 -8.44 -7.46 -9.08
N GLY A 28 -7.46 -8.24 -8.61
CA GLY A 28 -6.48 -8.93 -9.45
C GLY A 28 -5.08 -8.98 -8.85
N LYS A 29 -4.15 -9.64 -9.55
CA LYS A 29 -2.82 -9.95 -9.00
C LYS A 29 -2.04 -8.71 -8.59
N VAL A 30 -1.54 -8.72 -7.35
CA VAL A 30 -0.72 -7.66 -6.77
C VAL A 30 0.75 -8.04 -6.90
N VAL A 31 1.51 -7.20 -7.60
CA VAL A 31 2.95 -7.37 -7.81
C VAL A 31 3.72 -6.82 -6.61
N HIS A 32 3.23 -5.74 -6.03
CA HIS A 32 3.95 -5.04 -4.97
C HIS A 32 3.01 -4.27 -4.04
N ILE A 33 3.38 -4.19 -2.77
CA ILE A 33 2.67 -3.39 -1.78
C ILE A 33 3.69 -2.67 -0.89
N ILE A 34 3.47 -1.39 -0.66
CA ILE A 34 4.31 -0.55 0.19
C ILE A 34 3.41 0.21 1.15
N ILE A 35 3.68 0.08 2.44
CA ILE A 35 3.03 0.88 3.47
C ILE A 35 3.99 1.98 3.88
N ALA A 36 3.65 3.21 3.48
CA ALA A 36 4.45 4.38 3.77
C ALA A 36 4.28 4.79 5.24
N ARG A 37 5.22 4.35 6.08
CA ARG A 37 5.21 4.67 7.51
C ARG A 37 5.48 6.16 7.76
N PRO A 38 4.71 6.83 8.62
CA PRO A 38 4.94 8.23 8.95
C PRO A 38 6.32 8.44 9.59
N GLY A 39 6.98 9.56 9.26
CA GLY A 39 8.28 9.93 9.84
C GLY A 39 9.52 9.33 9.17
N ARG A 40 9.38 8.64 8.03
CA ARG A 40 10.55 8.18 7.26
C ARG A 40 11.21 9.35 6.51
N GLU A 41 12.54 9.43 6.60
CA GLU A 41 13.31 10.47 5.92
C GLU A 41 13.13 10.35 4.39
N GLY A 42 12.77 11.45 3.72
CA GLY A 42 12.49 11.49 2.29
C GLY A 42 11.06 11.16 1.89
N LEU A 43 10.20 10.72 2.82
CA LEU A 43 8.77 10.57 2.57
C LEU A 43 8.05 11.93 2.71
N ALA A 44 7.19 12.28 1.78
CA ALA A 44 6.29 13.42 1.94
C ALA A 44 5.32 13.17 3.11
N GLU A 45 5.10 14.17 3.96
CA GLU A 45 4.26 14.04 5.16
C GLU A 45 2.82 13.58 4.82
N GLU A 46 2.31 13.99 3.65
CA GLU A 46 1.02 13.60 3.09
C GLU A 46 0.90 12.09 2.75
N HIS A 47 2.03 11.41 2.53
CA HIS A 47 2.05 9.97 2.25
C HIS A 47 2.16 9.12 3.52
N GLY A 48 2.36 9.75 4.68
CA GLY A 48 2.42 9.05 5.96
C GLY A 48 1.11 8.36 6.30
N GLY A 49 1.13 7.02 6.38
CA GLY A 49 -0.05 6.20 6.63
C GLY A 49 -0.81 5.75 5.37
N VAL A 50 -0.25 5.97 4.18
CA VAL A 50 -0.84 5.56 2.90
C VAL A 50 -0.29 4.20 2.47
N CYS A 51 -1.18 3.35 1.95
CA CYS A 51 -0.85 2.06 1.36
C CYS A 51 -0.81 2.17 -0.17
N PHE A 52 0.35 1.87 -0.75
CA PHE A 52 0.57 1.90 -2.19
C PHE A 52 0.57 0.47 -2.73
N VAL A 53 -0.36 0.17 -3.62
CA VAL A 53 -0.52 -1.17 -4.20
C VAL A 53 -0.25 -1.12 -5.70
N ARG A 54 0.71 -1.93 -6.17
CA ARG A 54 1.03 -2.10 -7.59
C ARG A 54 0.43 -3.40 -8.09
N PHE A 55 -0.52 -3.29 -8.99
CA PHE A 55 -1.14 -4.43 -9.68
C PHE A 55 -0.31 -4.86 -10.90
N GLN A 56 -0.51 -6.09 -11.34
CA GLN A 56 0.10 -6.62 -12.56
C GLN A 56 -0.46 -5.91 -13.81
N ASP A 57 -1.75 -5.60 -13.79
CA ASP A 57 -2.49 -5.04 -14.92
C ASP A 57 -3.19 -3.73 -14.51
N GLU A 58 -3.27 -2.79 -15.46
CA GLU A 58 -3.98 -1.50 -15.25
C GLU A 58 -5.47 -1.70 -14.93
N GLU A 59 -6.09 -2.78 -15.43
CA GLU A 59 -7.48 -3.12 -15.12
C GLU A 59 -7.67 -3.45 -13.64
N GLY A 60 -6.72 -4.18 -13.03
CA GLY A 60 -6.75 -4.48 -11.60
C GLY A 60 -6.68 -3.20 -10.76
N ALA A 61 -5.76 -2.29 -11.12
CA ALA A 61 -5.63 -1.00 -10.46
C ALA A 61 -6.90 -0.15 -10.56
N LYS A 62 -7.56 -0.11 -11.73
CA LYS A 62 -8.81 0.63 -11.92
C LYS A 62 -9.97 0.03 -11.11
N LYS A 63 -10.06 -1.30 -11.05
CA LYS A 63 -11.07 -2.00 -10.24
C LYS A 63 -10.85 -1.74 -8.75
N ALA A 64 -9.61 -1.85 -8.28
CA ALA A 64 -9.25 -1.56 -6.89
C ALA A 64 -9.55 -0.11 -6.51
N ALA A 65 -9.12 0.85 -7.34
CA ALA A 65 -9.40 2.26 -7.12
C ALA A 65 -10.90 2.51 -6.98
N THR A 66 -11.72 1.97 -7.90
CA THR A 66 -13.18 2.15 -7.88
C THR A 66 -13.87 1.41 -6.72
N GLY A 67 -13.43 0.19 -6.41
CA GLY A 67 -14.06 -0.66 -5.39
C GLY A 67 -13.72 -0.25 -3.97
N LEU A 68 -12.52 0.31 -3.75
CA LEU A 68 -12.09 0.84 -2.47
C LEU A 68 -12.52 2.30 -2.27
N TRP A 69 -12.74 3.06 -3.36
CA TRP A 69 -13.20 4.44 -3.25
C TRP A 69 -14.51 4.52 -2.47
N HIS A 70 -14.49 5.32 -1.39
CA HIS A 70 -15.61 5.51 -0.47
C HIS A 70 -16.01 4.27 0.37
N LEU A 71 -15.17 3.23 0.43
CA LEU A 71 -15.41 2.11 1.35
C LEU A 71 -15.09 2.55 2.79
N LYS A 72 -15.93 2.15 3.75
CA LYS A 72 -15.65 2.39 5.18
C LYS A 72 -14.67 1.33 5.69
N PHE A 73 -13.52 1.77 6.18
CA PHE A 73 -12.53 0.96 6.87
C PHE A 73 -12.22 1.61 8.22
N ASP A 74 -12.53 0.91 9.32
CA ASP A 74 -12.21 1.36 10.68
C ASP A 74 -12.77 2.78 11.00
N ASP A 75 -14.04 3.00 10.65
CA ASP A 75 -14.78 4.28 10.69
C ASP A 75 -14.22 5.44 9.85
N ARG A 76 -13.17 5.19 9.06
CA ARG A 76 -12.64 6.12 8.05
C ARG A 76 -13.13 5.74 6.66
N VAL A 77 -13.17 6.72 5.78
CA VAL A 77 -13.50 6.52 4.37
C VAL A 77 -12.18 6.34 3.62
N VAL A 78 -12.10 5.29 2.79
CA VAL A 78 -10.93 5.04 1.96
C VAL A 78 -10.99 5.94 0.71
N GLU A 79 -9.92 6.68 0.50
CA GLU A 79 -9.67 7.46 -0.72
C GLU A 79 -8.61 6.74 -1.55
N THR A 80 -8.77 6.74 -2.86
CA THR A 80 -7.83 6.09 -3.80
C THR A 80 -7.36 7.07 -4.86
N ASP A 81 -6.06 7.06 -5.13
CA ASP A 81 -5.46 7.87 -6.17
C ASP A 81 -4.42 7.04 -6.94
N PHE A 82 -4.04 7.50 -8.13
CA PHE A 82 -3.08 6.80 -8.98
C PHE A 82 -1.70 7.44 -8.86
N LEU A 83 -0.74 6.66 -8.41
CA LEU A 83 0.66 7.08 -8.40
C LEU A 83 1.36 6.63 -9.68
N GLY A 84 2.17 7.53 -10.27
CA GLY A 84 3.05 7.18 -11.38
C GLY A 84 4.09 6.14 -10.98
N VAL A 85 4.50 5.29 -11.93
CA VAL A 85 5.46 4.19 -11.68
C VAL A 85 6.79 4.73 -11.15
N GLU A 86 7.30 5.83 -11.70
CA GLU A 86 8.55 6.46 -11.27
C GLU A 86 8.51 6.88 -9.79
N ASN A 87 7.39 7.48 -9.36
CA ASN A 87 7.16 7.86 -7.97
C ASN A 87 7.02 6.63 -7.07
N PHE A 88 6.35 5.58 -7.55
CA PHE A 88 6.24 4.32 -6.82
C PHE A 88 7.62 3.66 -6.63
N GLU A 89 8.48 3.68 -7.64
CA GLU A 89 9.85 3.16 -7.56
C GLU A 89 10.72 3.99 -6.59
N ALA A 90 10.52 5.30 -6.54
CA ALA A 90 11.17 6.14 -5.54
C ALA A 90 10.72 5.78 -4.11
N LEU A 91 9.43 5.53 -3.90
CA LEU A 91 8.91 5.03 -2.61
C LEU A 91 9.44 3.63 -2.29
N ALA A 92 9.51 2.73 -3.28
CA ALA A 92 10.09 1.39 -3.12
C ALA A 92 11.56 1.48 -2.65
N ALA A 93 12.34 2.39 -3.22
CA ALA A 93 13.71 2.63 -2.80
C ALA A 93 13.82 3.13 -1.35
N LEU A 94 12.80 3.83 -0.84
CA LEU A 94 12.76 4.25 0.56
C LEU A 94 12.50 3.08 1.50
N TYR A 95 11.71 2.07 1.11
CA TYR A 95 11.33 0.91 1.93
C TYR A 95 11.88 -0.42 1.39
N PRO A 96 13.22 -0.60 1.31
CA PRO A 96 13.82 -1.81 0.73
C PRO A 96 13.38 -3.09 1.45
N GLU A 97 13.14 -3.01 2.77
CA GLU A 97 12.65 -4.11 3.60
C GLU A 97 11.26 -4.65 3.19
N GLN A 98 10.41 -3.80 2.59
CA GLN A 98 9.07 -4.17 2.10
C GLN A 98 9.11 -4.62 0.64
N THR A 99 10.21 -4.32 -0.06
CA THR A 99 10.33 -4.52 -1.51
C THR A 99 11.12 -5.75 -1.91
N GLN A 100 11.89 -6.33 -0.98
CA GLN A 100 12.55 -7.59 -1.27
C GLN A 100 11.52 -8.71 -1.37
N PRO A 101 11.46 -9.45 -2.49
CA PRO A 101 10.88 -10.78 -2.44
C PRO A 101 11.69 -11.55 -1.40
N ALA A 102 11.03 -12.30 -0.52
CA ALA A 102 11.68 -13.26 0.35
C ALA A 102 12.76 -13.99 -0.48
N GLN A 103 14.03 -13.69 -0.19
CA GLN A 103 15.13 -14.32 -0.90
C GLN A 103 15.06 -15.80 -0.57
N ALA A 104 14.81 -16.61 -1.59
CA ALA A 104 14.96 -18.06 -1.55
C ALA A 104 16.43 -18.45 -1.38
#